data_AF-A0A2P6R7A5-F1
#
_entry.id   AF-A0A2P6R7A5-F1
#
_cell.length_a   1.000
_cell.length_b   1.000
_cell.length_c   1.000
_cell.angle_alpha   90.00
_cell.angle_beta   90.00
_cell.angle_gamma   90.00
#
_symmetry.space_group_name_H-M   'P 1'
#
loop_
_entity.id
_entity.type
_entity.pdbx_description
1 polymer ?
#
loop_
_entity_poly.entity_id
_entity_poly.type
_entity_poly.pdbx_seq_one_letter_code
_entity_poly.pdbx_strand_id
1 'polypeptide(L)'
;MEPLRAEFGGPEIEPHITAVGSVLLTHDYAVKQFINGCENIEPYTCEVDQVVTRKFYYQPVSLLFHPCPWIGHFGGYLHRCNSHMPHLSLLYGNLTDEERKRALEKVTELDDSIASLKFTISHLVLYKTHNEARDQHSWEKVMEYNLRQRN
;
A
#
# COMPACT_ATOMS: atom_id res chain seq x y z
N MET A 1 9.58 -0.43 -10.31
CA MET A 1 10.78 0.14 -9.66
C MET A 1 11.93 -0.87 -9.60
N GLU A 2 12.16 -1.66 -10.65
CA GLU A 2 13.24 -2.66 -10.67
C GLU A 2 14.65 -2.07 -10.49
N PRO A 3 15.01 -0.90 -11.08
CA PRO A 3 16.34 -0.34 -10.90
C PRO A 3 16.66 0.01 -9.44
N LEU A 4 15.64 0.41 -8.66
CA LEU A 4 15.79 0.69 -7.23
C LEU A 4 16.13 -0.60 -6.46
N ARG A 5 15.42 -1.69 -6.74
CA ARG A 5 15.69 -3.00 -6.15
C ARG A 5 17.05 -3.57 -6.59
N ALA A 6 17.45 -3.34 -7.84
CA ALA A 6 18.75 -3.78 -8.35
C ALA A 6 19.93 -3.12 -7.61
N GLU A 7 19.76 -1.87 -7.19
CA GLU A 7 20.80 -1.11 -6.49
C GLU A 7 20.78 -1.34 -4.96
N PHE A 8 19.60 -1.37 -4.35
CA PHE A 8 19.45 -1.40 -2.88
C PHE A 8 18.99 -2.75 -2.32
N GLY A 9 18.76 -3.74 -3.19
CA GLY A 9 18.26 -5.06 -2.82
C GLY A 9 16.77 -5.08 -2.47
N GLY A 10 16.33 -6.13 -1.77
CA GLY A 10 14.93 -6.31 -1.35
C GLY A 10 14.11 -7.24 -2.25
N PRO A 11 12.95 -7.71 -1.76
CA PRO A 11 12.05 -8.55 -2.53
C PRO A 11 11.38 -7.77 -3.66
N GLU A 12 10.86 -8.51 -4.65
CA GLU A 12 9.90 -7.95 -5.58
C GLU A 12 8.60 -7.62 -4.85
N ILE A 13 7.96 -6.52 -5.26
CA ILE A 13 6.73 -6.03 -4.67
C ILE A 13 5.73 -5.69 -5.77
N GLU A 14 4.51 -6.19 -5.63
CA GLU A 14 3.37 -5.73 -6.40
C GLU A 14 2.93 -4.36 -5.83
N PRO A 15 2.78 -3.33 -6.69
CA PRO A 15 2.33 -2.01 -6.26
C PRO A 15 0.93 -2.08 -5.63
N HIS A 16 0.83 -1.66 -4.36
CA HIS A 16 -0.45 -1.60 -3.67
C HIS A 16 -0.45 -0.49 -2.61
N ILE A 17 -1.64 -0.07 -2.21
CA ILE A 17 -1.85 0.83 -1.07
C ILE A 17 -2.60 0.03 -0.01
N THR A 18 -2.05 -0.02 1.21
CA THR A 18 -2.67 -0.78 2.29
C THR A 18 -3.92 -0.07 2.82
N ALA A 19 -5.09 -0.70 2.61
CA ALA A 19 -6.39 -0.27 3.14
C ALA A 19 -6.40 -0.28 4.67
N VAL A 20 -6.08 -1.45 5.22
CA VAL A 20 -6.01 -1.75 6.64
C VAL A 20 -4.82 -2.70 6.82
N GLY A 21 -3.93 -2.39 7.77
CA GLY A 21 -2.78 -3.24 8.07
C GLY A 21 -3.20 -4.62 8.61
N SER A 22 -2.29 -5.59 8.54
CA SER A 22 -2.55 -7.00 8.91
C SER A 22 -3.29 -7.14 10.25
N VAL A 23 -4.32 -7.97 10.27
CA VAL A 23 -5.17 -8.25 11.43
C VAL A 23 -5.50 -9.73 11.53
N LEU A 24 -5.60 -10.23 12.77
CA LEU A 24 -6.00 -11.60 13.03
C LEU A 24 -7.53 -11.65 13.10
N LEU A 25 -8.14 -12.27 12.10
CA LEU A 25 -9.58 -12.47 11.98
C LEU A 25 -9.84 -13.91 11.55
N THR A 26 -11.05 -14.41 11.82
CA THR A 26 -11.51 -15.63 11.15
C THR A 26 -11.77 -15.33 9.68
N HIS A 27 -11.58 -16.33 8.81
CA HIS A 27 -11.78 -16.20 7.38
C HIS A 27 -13.16 -15.60 7.04
N ASP A 28 -14.23 -16.19 7.58
CA ASP A 28 -15.60 -15.79 7.26
C ASP A 28 -15.90 -14.35 7.71
N TYR A 29 -15.35 -13.93 8.85
CA TYR A 29 -15.52 -12.56 9.32
C TYR A 29 -14.76 -11.58 8.42
N ALA A 30 -13.51 -11.89 8.05
CA ALA A 30 -12.72 -11.05 7.16
C ALA A 30 -13.40 -10.86 5.80
N VAL A 31 -13.88 -11.94 5.18
CA VAL A 31 -14.60 -11.90 3.90
C VAL A 31 -15.88 -11.08 4.02
N LYS A 32 -16.70 -11.31 5.06
CA LYS A 32 -17.94 -10.56 5.28
C LYS A 32 -17.70 -9.06 5.41
N GLN A 33 -16.73 -8.65 6.25
CA GLN A 33 -16.45 -7.22 6.44
C GLN A 33 -15.80 -6.59 5.21
N PHE A 34 -14.96 -7.33 4.49
CA PHE A 34 -14.39 -6.87 3.23
C PHE A 34 -15.47 -6.57 2.20
N ILE A 35 -16.43 -7.49 2.00
CA ILE A 35 -17.57 -7.28 1.09
C ILE A 35 -18.39 -6.06 1.54
N ASN A 36 -18.77 -5.98 2.81
CA ASN A 36 -19.54 -4.83 3.33
C ASN A 36 -18.81 -3.50 3.08
N GLY A 37 -17.50 -3.45 3.29
CA GLY A 37 -16.69 -2.27 3.01
C GLY A 37 -16.66 -1.91 1.53
N CYS A 38 -16.43 -2.91 0.66
CA CYS A 38 -16.34 -2.71 -0.79
C CYS A 38 -17.68 -2.30 -1.41
N GLU A 39 -18.79 -2.89 -0.98
CA GLU A 39 -20.12 -2.53 -1.46
C GLU A 39 -20.46 -1.08 -1.14
N ASN A 40 -19.89 -0.52 -0.07
CA ASN A 40 -20.15 0.83 0.44
C ASN A 40 -19.09 1.86 0.10
N ILE A 41 -18.30 1.62 -0.94
CA ILE A 41 -17.34 2.60 -1.45
C ILE A 41 -17.32 2.63 -2.98
N GLU A 42 -17.16 3.83 -3.52
CA GLU A 42 -17.00 4.05 -4.95
C GLU A 42 -15.51 4.14 -5.34
N PRO A 43 -15.17 3.96 -6.62
CA PRO A 43 -13.83 4.26 -7.10
C PRO A 43 -13.37 5.66 -6.69
N TYR A 44 -12.14 5.77 -6.21
CA TYR A 44 -11.60 7.03 -5.68
C TYR A 44 -10.28 7.38 -6.34
N THR A 45 -10.05 8.67 -6.61
CA THR A 45 -8.80 9.14 -7.20
C THR A 45 -7.81 9.57 -6.12
N CYS A 46 -6.69 8.84 -6.04
CA CYS A 46 -5.57 9.17 -5.17
C CYS A 46 -4.59 10.09 -5.90
N GLU A 47 -4.00 11.01 -5.15
CA GLU A 47 -2.97 11.92 -5.62
C GLU A 47 -1.76 11.76 -4.69
N VAL A 48 -0.58 11.56 -5.30
CA VAL A 48 0.68 11.52 -4.57
C VAL A 48 0.97 12.90 -4.01
N ASP A 49 1.37 12.95 -2.75
CA ASP A 49 1.80 14.16 -2.05
C ASP A 49 3.31 14.34 -2.19
N GLN A 50 4.06 13.28 -1.90
CA GLN A 50 5.52 13.31 -1.88
C GLN A 50 6.12 11.89 -1.85
N VAL A 51 7.39 11.79 -2.22
CA VAL A 51 8.21 10.61 -1.95
C VAL A 51 8.84 10.77 -0.58
N VAL A 52 8.69 9.76 0.28
CA VAL A 52 9.22 9.76 1.66
C VAL A 52 10.11 8.57 1.92
N THR A 53 10.99 8.71 2.91
CA THR A 53 11.78 7.61 3.45
C THR A 53 11.51 7.44 4.94
N ARG A 54 11.54 6.19 5.42
CA ARG A 54 11.34 5.87 6.85
C ARG A 54 12.29 4.77 7.30
N LYS A 55 12.61 4.76 8.60
CA LYS A 55 13.37 3.65 9.24
C LYS A 55 12.44 2.47 9.53
N PHE A 56 11.81 1.93 8.49
CA PHE A 56 10.86 0.83 8.60
C PHE A 56 10.96 -0.08 7.39
N TYR A 57 11.05 -1.39 7.60
CA TYR A 57 11.32 -2.38 6.55
C TYR A 57 10.34 -2.32 5.38
N TYR A 58 9.05 -2.08 5.64
CA TYR A 58 8.02 -2.01 4.60
C TYR A 58 7.86 -0.60 4.01
N GLN A 59 8.55 0.41 4.54
CA GLN A 59 8.49 1.80 4.02
C GLN A 59 9.87 2.50 3.96
N PRO A 60 10.96 1.84 3.52
CA PRO A 60 12.25 2.50 3.41
C PRO A 60 12.19 3.63 2.38
N VAL A 61 11.44 3.44 1.28
CA VAL A 61 11.12 4.43 0.27
C VAL A 61 9.67 4.20 -0.17
N SER A 62 8.83 5.24 -0.16
CA SER A 62 7.41 5.11 -0.45
C SER A 62 6.83 6.41 -1.02
N LEU A 63 5.79 6.28 -1.84
CA LEU A 63 4.90 7.39 -2.17
C LEU A 63 3.92 7.59 -1.03
N LEU A 64 3.80 8.82 -0.55
CA LEU A 64 2.77 9.23 0.39
C LEU A 64 1.63 9.87 -0.39
N PHE A 65 0.39 9.60 0.00
CA PHE A 65 -0.78 10.19 -0.65
C PHE A 65 -1.48 11.17 0.28
N HIS A 66 -2.25 12.10 -0.29
CA HIS A 66 -3.19 12.89 0.51
C HIS A 66 -4.16 11.98 1.27
N PRO A 67 -4.62 12.38 2.48
CA PRO A 67 -5.55 11.58 3.26
C PRO A 67 -6.75 11.12 2.43
N CYS A 68 -6.96 9.81 2.40
CA CYS A 68 -8.02 9.22 1.61
C CYS A 68 -9.18 8.75 2.50
N PRO A 69 -10.45 9.02 2.12
CA PRO A 69 -11.62 8.62 2.91
C PRO A 69 -11.70 7.10 3.20
N TRP A 70 -11.13 6.25 2.35
CA TRP A 70 -11.21 4.80 2.49
C TRP A 70 -10.46 4.23 3.70
N ILE A 71 -9.43 4.92 4.22
CA ILE A 71 -8.67 4.44 5.39
C ILE A 71 -9.60 4.36 6.61
N GLY A 72 -10.35 5.44 6.86
CA GLY A 72 -11.33 5.48 7.94
C GLY A 72 -12.49 4.52 7.69
N HIS A 73 -12.95 4.43 6.44
CA HIS A 73 -14.04 3.53 6.03
C HIS A 73 -13.76 2.07 6.38
N PHE A 74 -12.65 1.51 5.88
CA PHE A 74 -12.29 0.12 6.16
C PHE A 74 -11.81 -0.09 7.60
N GLY A 75 -11.20 0.92 8.22
CA GLY A 75 -10.88 0.90 9.65
C GLY A 75 -12.11 0.63 10.52
N GLY A 76 -13.26 1.22 10.19
CA GLY A 76 -14.53 0.97 10.87
C GLY A 76 -15.00 -0.48 10.76
N TYR A 77 -15.05 -1.04 9.55
CA TYR A 77 -15.52 -2.40 9.29
C TYR A 77 -14.62 -3.49 9.91
N LEU A 78 -13.32 -3.23 9.98
CA LEU A 78 -12.33 -4.20 10.47
C LEU A 78 -11.87 -3.89 11.90
N HIS A 79 -12.61 -3.02 12.62
CA HIS A 79 -12.35 -2.60 14.01
C HIS A 79 -10.89 -2.16 14.25
N ARG A 80 -10.34 -1.42 13.28
CA ARG A 80 -8.97 -0.90 13.27
C ARG A 80 -9.02 0.61 13.29
N CYS A 81 -8.56 1.21 14.39
CA CYS A 81 -8.37 2.65 14.49
C CYS A 81 -6.96 3.00 14.01
N ASN A 82 -6.73 2.94 12.70
CA ASN A 82 -5.42 3.28 12.15
C ASN A 82 -5.45 4.69 11.56
N SER A 83 -4.91 5.65 12.32
CA SER A 83 -4.49 6.97 11.81
C SER A 83 -3.20 6.81 10.97
N HIS A 84 -3.24 5.92 9.97
CA HIS A 84 -2.07 5.67 9.12
C HIS A 84 -2.20 6.48 7.84
N MET A 85 -1.11 7.12 7.44
CA MET A 85 -1.07 7.82 6.17
C MET A 85 -1.05 6.81 5.01
N PRO A 86 -1.88 7.02 3.97
CA PRO A 86 -1.90 6.14 2.81
C PRO A 86 -0.56 6.24 2.10
N HIS A 87 0.03 5.10 1.77
CA HIS A 87 1.32 5.03 1.11
C HIS A 87 1.41 3.82 0.18
N LEU A 88 2.26 3.93 -0.84
CA LEU A 88 2.64 2.87 -1.76
C LEU A 88 4.15 2.70 -1.65
N SER A 89 4.58 1.54 -1.18
CA SER A 89 6.00 1.26 -1.02
C SER A 89 6.66 1.02 -2.38
N LEU A 90 7.80 1.67 -2.60
CA LEU A 90 8.61 1.51 -3.83
C LEU A 90 9.73 0.50 -3.64
N LEU A 91 10.08 0.22 -2.39
CA LEU A 91 11.11 -0.72 -1.97
C LEU A 91 10.75 -1.29 -0.60
N TYR A 92 11.09 -2.55 -0.35
CA TYR A 92 11.18 -3.13 0.99
C TYR A 92 12.65 -3.43 1.32
N GLY A 93 13.06 -3.21 2.57
CA GLY A 93 14.44 -3.42 2.98
C GLY A 93 14.84 -2.63 4.22
N ASN A 94 15.93 -3.08 4.86
CA ASN A 94 16.56 -2.35 5.94
C ASN A 94 17.70 -1.52 5.38
N LEU A 95 17.42 -0.26 5.04
CA LEU A 95 18.40 0.65 4.49
C LEU A 95 19.01 1.51 5.60
N THR A 96 20.31 1.79 5.52
CA THR A 96 20.97 2.82 6.34
C THR A 96 20.44 4.22 6.01
N ASP A 97 20.82 5.21 6.81
CA ASP A 97 20.40 6.60 6.58
C ASP A 97 20.96 7.13 5.25
N GLU A 98 22.19 6.76 4.92
CA GLU A 98 22.86 7.09 3.66
C GLU A 98 22.23 6.37 2.47
N GLU A 99 21.90 5.09 2.61
CA GLU A 99 21.21 4.32 1.58
C GLU A 99 19.83 4.89 1.27
N ARG A 100 19.05 5.29 2.28
CA ARG A 100 17.73 5.90 2.05
C ARG A 100 17.83 7.23 1.32
N LYS A 101 18.86 8.05 1.60
CA LYS A 101 19.09 9.30 0.86
C LYS A 101 19.39 9.02 -0.62
N ARG A 102 20.31 8.08 -0.91
CA ARG A 102 20.63 7.70 -2.29
C ARG A 102 19.43 7.06 -3.01
N ALA A 103 18.65 6.26 -2.30
CA ALA A 103 17.45 5.65 -2.86
C ALA A 103 16.39 6.70 -3.21
N LEU A 104 16.24 7.75 -2.40
CA LEU A 104 15.37 8.89 -2.72
C LEU A 104 15.86 9.64 -3.97
N GLU A 105 17.15 9.95 -4.05
CA GLU A 105 17.78 10.57 -5.24
C GLU A 105 17.53 9.70 -6.48
N LYS A 106 17.70 8.38 -6.35
CA LYS A 106 17.46 7.42 -7.43
C LYS A 106 16.02 7.41 -7.93
N VAL A 107 15.03 7.54 -7.03
CA VAL A 107 13.62 7.64 -7.43
C VAL A 107 13.43 8.87 -8.33
N THR A 108 13.95 10.03 -7.92
CA THR A 108 13.85 11.27 -8.71
C THR A 108 14.56 11.18 -10.05
N GLU A 109 15.71 10.49 -10.12
CA GLU A 109 16.39 10.24 -11.40
C GLU A 109 15.59 9.35 -12.36
N LEU A 110 14.86 8.38 -11.82
CA LEU A 110 14.07 7.43 -12.60
C LEU A 110 12.77 8.07 -13.10
N ASP A 111 12.12 8.88 -12.26
CA ASP A 111 10.88 9.58 -12.56
C ASP A 111 10.74 10.79 -11.64
N ASP A 112 11.09 11.97 -12.15
CA ASP A 112 10.96 13.24 -11.43
C ASP A 112 9.51 13.70 -11.28
N SER A 113 8.61 13.13 -12.09
CA SER A 113 7.18 13.41 -12.10
C SER A 113 6.38 12.53 -11.15
N ILE A 114 6.98 11.48 -10.56
CA ILE A 114 6.28 10.48 -9.74
C ILE A 114 5.54 11.09 -8.54
N ALA A 115 6.03 12.21 -8.01
CA ALA A 115 5.39 12.93 -6.91
C ALA A 115 4.09 13.64 -7.32
N SER A 116 3.82 13.78 -8.62
CA SER A 116 2.60 14.38 -9.18
C SER A 116 1.60 13.34 -9.71
N LEU A 117 1.88 12.06 -9.49
CA LEU A 117 1.07 10.97 -10.01
C LEU A 117 -0.34 11.01 -9.42
N LYS A 118 -1.34 10.83 -10.29
CA LYS A 118 -2.75 10.79 -9.94
C LYS A 118 -3.42 9.62 -10.65
N PHE A 119 -4.13 8.79 -9.90
CA PHE A 119 -4.79 7.60 -10.46
C PHE A 119 -6.03 7.20 -9.65
N THR A 120 -6.95 6.52 -10.32
CA THR A 120 -8.18 6.01 -9.70
C THR A 120 -7.97 4.59 -9.20
N ILE A 121 -8.29 4.37 -7.92
CA ILE A 121 -8.42 3.04 -7.33
C ILE A 121 -9.75 2.45 -7.81
N SER A 122 -9.68 1.43 -8.65
CA SER A 122 -10.84 0.77 -9.26
C SER A 122 -11.23 -0.55 -8.59
N HIS A 123 -10.35 -1.13 -7.77
CA HIS A 123 -10.58 -2.42 -7.13
C HIS A 123 -9.82 -2.51 -5.81
N LEU A 124 -10.25 -3.44 -4.97
CA LEU A 124 -9.64 -3.76 -3.70
C LEU A 124 -9.42 -5.26 -3.63
N VAL A 125 -8.41 -5.67 -2.85
CA VAL A 125 -8.04 -7.08 -2.70
C VAL A 125 -7.85 -7.41 -1.23
N LEU A 126 -8.46 -8.50 -0.79
CA LEU A 126 -8.22 -9.10 0.51
C LEU A 126 -7.11 -10.14 0.39
N TYR A 127 -6.02 -9.92 1.12
CA TYR A 127 -4.90 -10.85 1.23
C TYR A 127 -4.82 -11.45 2.63
N LYS A 128 -4.44 -12.72 2.69
CA LYS A 128 -3.89 -13.34 3.89
C LYS A 128 -2.37 -13.20 3.81
N THR A 129 -1.80 -12.41 4.72
CA THR A 129 -0.36 -12.07 4.70
C THR A 129 0.43 -12.95 5.66
N HIS A 130 1.65 -13.31 5.25
CA HIS A 130 2.59 -14.09 6.03
C HIS A 130 3.80 -13.22 6.40
N ASN A 131 3.64 -12.38 7.42
CA ASN A 131 4.58 -11.30 7.75
C ASN A 131 6.01 -11.76 8.12
N GLU A 132 6.21 -13.03 8.48
CA GLU A 132 7.52 -13.59 8.79
C GLU A 132 8.42 -13.70 7.55
N ALA A 133 7.83 -13.95 6.37
CA ALA A 133 8.56 -14.07 5.12
C ALA A 133 9.11 -12.72 4.62
N ARG A 134 8.53 -11.60 5.09
CA ARG A 134 8.93 -10.22 4.73
C ARG A 134 8.94 -9.97 3.21
N ASP A 135 8.11 -10.69 2.47
CA ASP A 135 7.88 -10.58 1.03
C ASP A 135 6.38 -10.54 0.73
N GLN A 136 6.04 -10.40 -0.55
CA GLN A 136 4.67 -10.52 -1.04
C GLN A 136 4.38 -11.86 -1.74
N HIS A 137 5.40 -12.63 -2.11
CA HIS A 137 5.20 -13.94 -2.75
C HIS A 137 4.50 -14.94 -1.83
N SER A 138 4.65 -14.76 -0.52
CA SER A 138 3.94 -15.53 0.50
C SER A 138 2.49 -15.10 0.72
N TRP A 139 2.02 -14.00 0.11
CA TRP A 139 0.65 -13.52 0.33
C TRP A 139 -0.35 -14.33 -0.49
N GLU A 140 -1.41 -14.78 0.17
CA GLU A 140 -2.49 -15.53 -0.48
C GLU A 140 -3.64 -14.57 -0.79
N LYS A 141 -3.97 -14.40 -2.08
CA LYS A 141 -5.16 -13.64 -2.49
C LYS A 141 -6.41 -14.43 -2.08
N VAL A 142 -7.24 -13.83 -1.22
CA VAL A 142 -8.50 -14.42 -0.75
C VAL A 142 -9.67 -13.98 -1.63
N MET A 143 -9.76 -12.69 -1.92
CA MET A 143 -10.85 -12.11 -2.69
C MET A 143 -10.42 -10.81 -3.36
N GLU A 144 -10.98 -10.54 -4.54
CA GLU A 144 -10.81 -9.28 -5.26
C GLU A 144 -12.20 -8.70 -5.58
N TYR A 145 -12.36 -7.40 -5.41
CA TYR A 145 -13.62 -6.70 -5.60
C TYR A 145 -13.41 -5.47 -6.48
N ASN A 146 -14.11 -5.42 -7.61
CA ASN A 146 -14.12 -4.26 -8.52
C ASN A 146 -15.14 -3.24 -8.03
N LEU A 147 -14.66 -2.05 -7.68
CA LEU A 147 -15.49 -0.92 -7.25
C LEU A 147 -16.31 -0.40 -8.44
N ARG A 148 -17.54 0.01 -8.18
CA ARG A 148 -18.47 0.51 -9.19
C ARG A 148 -18.98 1.88 -8.77
N GLN A 149 -19.13 2.79 -9.73
CA GLN A 149 -19.89 4.01 -9.50
C GLN A 149 -21.35 3.63 -9.24
N ARG A 150 -21.97 4.23 -8.23
CA ARG A 150 -23.41 4.08 -8.00
C ARG A 150 -24.11 5.15 -8.85
N ASN A 151 -25.12 4.71 -9.60
CA ASN A 151 -25.98 5.58 -10.39
C ASN A 151 -27.02 6.28 -9.51
#